data_AF-A0A926ZZA4-F1
#
_entry.id   AF-A0A926ZZA4-F1
#
_cell.length_a   1.000
_cell.length_b   1.000
_cell.length_c   1.000
_cell.angle_alpha   90.00
_cell.angle_beta   90.00
_cell.angle_gamma   90.00
#
_symmetry.space_group_name_H-M   'P 1'
#
loop_
_entity.id
_entity.type
_entity.pdbx_description
1 polymer ?
#
loop_
_entity_poly.entity_id
_entity_poly.type
_entity_poly.pdbx_seq_one_letter_code
_entity_poly.pdbx_strand_id
1 'polypeptide(L)'
;MNKQQFEEILEKFKKAPVEFEVLCLVLKGLPNGEIAKSRKSAKGTISKTVSNIYEKFGIKSEFPGDQPQRDKLKDLFLQHKPEWVSNDFSVSTDENIKQLENITNKGLIPLVPSDEELVPELEEELISFAISILEEIGFDEIFKMKRALDFVGYKPKINIIADKRYQLFLEYSSNLGLSVSINKNILEPHLLNLKYWVDLGDSNWNTEIAGIFLVIPGKENLFLHSLKPKYWNILEIEGKTIGDVYLNDQENPEYYDNTTQETTKKCLEGFNKSDLSDSESYLNINENKEFNFNYTWQMVINSRAVLKDFLIYFGKILMNIQSGDTSDIDDIPF
;
A
#
# COMPACT_ATOMS: atom_id res chain seq x y z
N MET A 1 -33.74 13.12 -1.21
CA MET A 1 -34.70 13.08 -2.34
C MET A 1 -36.04 12.55 -1.81
N ASN A 2 -37.19 12.95 -2.38
CA ASN A 2 -38.49 12.41 -1.94
C ASN A 2 -38.88 11.12 -2.69
N LYS A 3 -39.87 10.37 -2.17
CA LYS A 3 -40.29 9.07 -2.72
C LYS A 3 -40.77 9.15 -4.18
N GLN A 4 -41.52 10.20 -4.53
CA GLN A 4 -42.06 10.37 -5.89
C GLN A 4 -40.93 10.62 -6.90
N GLN A 5 -39.97 11.49 -6.57
CA GLN A 5 -38.78 11.74 -7.37
C GLN A 5 -37.97 10.45 -7.57
N PHE A 6 -37.78 9.68 -6.50
CA PHE A 6 -37.09 8.38 -6.55
C PHE A 6 -37.77 7.42 -7.54
N GLU A 7 -39.09 7.26 -7.46
CA GLU A 7 -39.87 6.37 -8.34
C GLU A 7 -39.82 6.82 -9.80
N GLU A 8 -39.94 8.12 -10.07
CA GLU A 8 -39.83 8.67 -11.42
C GLU A 8 -38.44 8.43 -12.06
N ILE A 9 -37.37 8.56 -11.28
CA ILE A 9 -36.00 8.26 -11.73
C ILE A 9 -35.86 6.76 -12.00
N LEU A 10 -36.34 5.90 -11.09
CA LEU A 10 -36.25 4.45 -11.23
C LEU A 10 -36.99 3.94 -12.49
N GLU A 11 -38.16 4.50 -12.80
CA GLU A 11 -38.91 4.17 -14.03
C GLU A 11 -38.17 4.58 -15.31
N LYS A 12 -37.37 5.67 -15.27
CA LYS A 12 -36.48 6.03 -16.39
C LYS A 12 -35.36 5.00 -16.55
N PHE A 13 -34.77 4.52 -15.45
CA PHE A 13 -33.75 3.48 -15.49
C PHE A 13 -34.27 2.16 -16.07
N LYS A 14 -35.48 1.71 -15.69
CA LYS A 14 -36.08 0.49 -16.26
C LYS A 14 -36.22 0.51 -17.78
N LYS A 15 -36.28 1.70 -18.39
CA LYS A 15 -36.31 1.89 -19.86
C LYS A 15 -34.92 1.95 -20.50
N ALA A 16 -33.86 2.03 -19.71
CA ALA A 16 -32.47 2.08 -20.14
C ALA A 16 -31.73 0.80 -19.68
N PRO A 17 -31.80 -0.30 -20.45
CA PRO A 17 -31.38 -1.64 -19.98
C PRO A 17 -29.91 -1.69 -19.55
N VAL A 18 -29.03 -0.95 -20.24
CA VAL A 18 -27.60 -0.86 -19.90
C VAL A 18 -27.42 -0.20 -18.54
N GLU A 19 -27.98 0.99 -18.34
CA GLU A 19 -27.81 1.72 -17.09
C GLU A 19 -28.49 1.00 -15.91
N PHE A 20 -29.64 0.36 -16.17
CA PHE A 20 -30.37 -0.45 -15.20
C PHE A 20 -29.53 -1.62 -14.69
N GLU A 21 -28.89 -2.35 -15.59
CA GLU A 21 -28.01 -3.46 -15.24
C GLU A 21 -26.81 -3.00 -14.41
N VAL A 22 -26.17 -1.86 -14.78
CA VAL A 22 -25.08 -1.29 -13.98
C VAL A 22 -25.57 -0.93 -12.58
N LEU A 23 -26.73 -0.27 -12.46
CA LEU A 23 -27.33 0.08 -11.18
C LEU A 23 -27.52 -1.17 -10.29
N CYS A 24 -28.06 -2.26 -10.83
CA CYS A 24 -28.22 -3.51 -10.08
C CYS A 24 -26.89 -4.07 -9.58
N LEU A 25 -25.84 -4.05 -10.41
CA LEU A 25 -24.52 -4.56 -10.00
C LEU A 25 -23.84 -3.66 -8.95
N VAL A 26 -24.05 -2.34 -9.04
CA VAL A 26 -23.59 -1.38 -8.02
C VAL A 26 -24.27 -1.65 -6.67
N LEU A 27 -25.59 -1.86 -6.66
CA LEU A 27 -26.34 -2.15 -5.44
C LEU A 27 -25.97 -3.50 -4.81
N LYS A 28 -25.53 -4.46 -5.63
CA LYS A 28 -24.92 -5.73 -5.18
C LYS A 28 -23.50 -5.56 -4.63
N GLY A 29 -22.93 -4.36 -4.66
CA GLY A 29 -21.61 -4.08 -4.11
C GLY A 29 -20.43 -4.38 -5.03
N LEU A 30 -20.66 -4.67 -6.32
CA LEU A 30 -19.54 -4.96 -7.23
C LEU A 30 -18.78 -3.69 -7.59
N PRO A 31 -17.43 -3.69 -7.55
CA PRO A 31 -16.61 -2.55 -7.96
C PRO A 31 -16.66 -2.35 -9.48
N ASN A 32 -16.35 -1.12 -9.95
CA ASN A 32 -16.38 -0.77 -11.38
C ASN A 32 -15.55 -1.71 -12.27
N GLY A 33 -14.42 -2.21 -11.75
CA GLY A 33 -13.57 -3.17 -12.47
C GLY A 33 -14.25 -4.52 -12.72
N GLU A 34 -15.00 -5.03 -11.75
CA GLU A 34 -15.75 -6.29 -11.90
C GLU A 34 -16.99 -6.12 -12.77
N ILE A 35 -17.67 -4.99 -12.64
CA ILE A 35 -18.77 -4.62 -13.55
C ILE A 35 -18.24 -4.53 -14.99
N ALA A 36 -17.08 -3.92 -15.21
CA ALA A 36 -16.45 -3.84 -16.52
C ALA A 36 -16.12 -5.22 -17.11
N LYS A 37 -15.56 -6.12 -16.28
CA LYS A 37 -15.26 -7.51 -16.66
C LYS A 37 -16.52 -8.30 -17.02
N SER A 38 -17.55 -8.27 -16.16
CA SER A 38 -18.82 -8.99 -16.40
C SER A 38 -19.52 -8.51 -17.67
N ARG A 39 -19.41 -7.22 -17.98
CA ARG A 39 -20.03 -6.60 -19.16
C ARG A 39 -19.15 -6.56 -20.40
N LYS A 40 -17.93 -7.09 -20.35
CA LYS A 40 -16.94 -6.98 -21.45
C LYS A 40 -16.83 -5.55 -21.99
N SER A 41 -16.81 -4.57 -21.09
CA SER A 41 -16.80 -3.14 -21.39
C SER A 41 -15.56 -2.48 -20.80
N ALA A 42 -15.14 -1.33 -21.33
CA ALA A 42 -14.01 -0.59 -20.78
C ALA A 42 -14.34 -0.03 -19.39
N LYS A 43 -13.36 -0.08 -18.45
CA LYS A 43 -13.52 0.43 -17.06
C LYS A 43 -14.02 1.89 -17.06
N GLY A 44 -13.46 2.76 -17.90
CA GLY A 44 -13.88 4.16 -18.01
C GLY A 44 -15.34 4.35 -18.44
N THR A 45 -15.86 3.48 -19.31
CA THR A 45 -17.29 3.50 -19.71
C THR A 45 -18.20 3.15 -18.54
N ILE A 46 -17.82 2.17 -17.72
CA ILE A 46 -18.56 1.83 -16.50
C ILE A 46 -18.50 2.97 -15.49
N SER A 47 -17.31 3.53 -15.22
CA SER A 47 -17.16 4.65 -14.30
C SER A 47 -18.02 5.85 -14.70
N LYS A 48 -18.06 6.20 -15.99
CA LYS A 48 -18.93 7.28 -16.50
C LYS A 48 -20.41 6.95 -16.31
N THR A 49 -20.81 5.70 -16.55
CA THR A 49 -22.20 5.25 -16.35
C THR A 49 -22.61 5.31 -14.88
N VAL A 50 -21.72 4.90 -13.98
CA VAL A 50 -21.93 4.97 -12.52
C VAL A 50 -22.01 6.42 -12.02
N SER A 51 -21.16 7.31 -12.53
CA SER A 51 -21.25 8.73 -12.23
C SER A 51 -22.59 9.35 -12.66
N ASN A 52 -23.06 9.03 -13.88
CA ASN A 52 -24.37 9.46 -14.35
C ASN A 52 -25.52 8.90 -13.49
N ILE A 53 -25.35 7.70 -12.90
CA ILE A 53 -26.32 7.13 -11.96
C ILE A 53 -26.43 8.03 -10.72
N TYR A 54 -25.31 8.41 -10.11
CA TYR A 54 -25.31 9.29 -8.94
C TYR A 54 -25.96 10.63 -9.20
N GLU A 55 -25.60 11.27 -10.31
CA GLU A 55 -26.16 12.56 -10.70
C GLU A 55 -27.69 12.49 -10.81
N LYS A 56 -28.22 11.45 -11.45
CA LYS A 56 -29.67 11.24 -11.59
C LYS A 56 -30.36 11.05 -10.24
N PHE A 57 -29.69 10.46 -9.25
CA PHE A 57 -30.20 10.31 -7.88
C PHE A 57 -29.89 11.52 -6.98
N GLY A 58 -29.32 12.60 -7.52
CA GLY A 58 -28.99 13.81 -6.77
C GLY A 58 -27.82 13.63 -5.80
N ILE A 59 -27.00 12.59 -6.00
CA ILE A 59 -25.83 12.31 -5.19
C ILE A 59 -24.67 13.09 -5.81
N LYS A 60 -24.30 14.20 -5.18
CA LYS A 60 -23.17 15.02 -5.62
C LYS A 60 -21.86 14.29 -5.33
N SER A 61 -20.94 14.39 -6.28
CA SER A 61 -19.55 13.97 -6.07
C SER A 61 -18.87 14.97 -5.16
N GLU A 62 -18.96 14.75 -3.85
CA GLU A 62 -18.38 15.63 -2.83
C GLU A 62 -16.93 15.27 -2.48
N PHE A 63 -16.49 14.07 -2.89
CA PHE A 63 -15.12 13.58 -2.73
C PHE A 63 -14.71 12.87 -4.00
N PRO A 64 -13.41 12.88 -4.37
CA PRO A 64 -12.95 11.94 -5.35
C PRO A 64 -13.13 10.55 -4.70
N GLY A 65 -13.76 9.61 -5.41
CA GLY A 65 -13.99 8.24 -4.94
C GLY A 65 -15.38 7.78 -5.30
N ASP A 66 -15.56 6.48 -5.50
CA ASP A 66 -16.87 5.92 -5.82
C ASP A 66 -17.60 5.46 -4.55
N GLN A 67 -16.88 5.08 -3.49
CA GLN A 67 -17.46 4.43 -2.32
C GLN A 67 -18.43 5.29 -1.50
N PRO A 68 -18.11 6.55 -1.15
CA PRO A 68 -19.07 7.39 -0.40
C PRO A 68 -20.36 7.62 -1.19
N GLN A 69 -20.27 7.74 -2.52
CA GLN A 69 -21.42 7.87 -3.41
C GLN A 69 -22.18 6.54 -3.53
N ARG A 70 -21.49 5.40 -3.57
CA ARG A 70 -22.10 4.05 -3.52
C ARG A 70 -22.86 3.83 -2.22
N ASP A 71 -22.28 4.20 -1.09
CA ASP A 71 -22.90 4.03 0.22
C ASP A 71 -24.13 4.94 0.32
N LYS A 72 -24.03 6.22 -0.08
CA LYS A 72 -25.18 7.13 -0.22
C LYS A 72 -26.26 6.57 -1.14
N LEU A 73 -25.88 5.93 -2.25
CA LEU A 73 -26.82 5.30 -3.18
C LEU A 73 -27.49 4.07 -2.54
N LYS A 74 -26.73 3.23 -1.85
CA LYS A 74 -27.26 2.07 -1.11
C LYS A 74 -28.23 2.50 -0.02
N ASP A 75 -27.88 3.50 0.79
CA ASP A 75 -28.74 4.04 1.85
C ASP A 75 -30.07 4.56 1.29
N LEU A 76 -29.99 5.28 0.16
CA LEU A 76 -31.17 5.76 -0.55
C LEU A 76 -32.06 4.62 -1.04
N PHE A 77 -31.48 3.53 -1.55
CA PHE A 77 -32.23 2.34 -1.95
C PHE A 77 -32.75 1.55 -0.74
N LEU A 78 -32.02 1.46 0.37
CA LEU A 78 -32.52 0.87 1.62
C LEU A 78 -33.75 1.63 2.14
N GLN A 79 -33.77 2.96 1.98
CA GLN A 79 -34.89 3.81 2.40
C GLN A 79 -36.17 3.62 1.56
N HIS A 80 -36.04 3.40 0.25
CA HIS A 80 -37.17 3.44 -0.69
C HIS A 80 -37.52 2.09 -1.35
N LYS A 81 -36.54 1.20 -1.52
CA LYS A 81 -36.58 -0.10 -2.19
C LYS A 81 -35.61 -1.11 -1.56
N PRO A 82 -35.76 -1.43 -0.26
CA PRO A 82 -34.81 -2.28 0.46
C PRO A 82 -34.62 -3.67 -0.18
N GLU A 83 -35.62 -4.17 -0.91
CA GLU A 83 -35.56 -5.45 -1.61
C GLU A 83 -34.54 -5.48 -2.78
N TRP A 84 -33.98 -4.33 -3.16
CA TRP A 84 -32.98 -4.20 -4.23
C TRP A 84 -31.54 -4.23 -3.72
N VAL A 85 -31.34 -4.13 -2.42
CA VAL A 85 -30.03 -4.14 -1.79
C VAL A 85 -29.82 -5.53 -1.18
N SER A 86 -29.00 -6.36 -1.82
CA SER A 86 -28.65 -7.67 -1.28
C SER A 86 -27.71 -7.52 -0.09
N ASN A 87 -28.09 -8.09 1.06
CA ASN A 87 -27.25 -8.20 2.25
C ASN A 87 -26.32 -9.42 2.23
N ASP A 88 -26.17 -10.08 1.09
CA ASP A 88 -25.35 -11.30 0.96
C ASP A 88 -23.87 -10.97 0.83
N PHE A 89 -23.30 -10.43 1.91
CA PHE A 89 -21.88 -10.55 2.24
C PHE A 89 -21.76 -11.13 3.65
N SER A 90 -22.34 -12.33 3.85
CA SER A 90 -21.78 -13.29 4.79
C SER A 90 -20.97 -14.30 3.97
N VAL A 91 -19.73 -13.95 3.63
CA VAL A 91 -18.72 -14.99 3.41
C VAL A 91 -18.48 -15.60 4.79
N SER A 92 -19.17 -16.72 5.01
CA SER A 92 -18.83 -17.71 6.02
C SER A 92 -17.35 -18.09 5.86
N THR A 93 -16.51 -17.59 6.77
CA THR A 93 -15.15 -18.09 6.99
C THR A 93 -15.00 -18.75 8.38
N ASP A 94 -16.11 -19.05 9.07
CA ASP A 94 -16.07 -19.54 10.46
C ASP A 94 -16.30 -21.06 10.63
N GLU A 95 -16.30 -21.85 9.55
CA GLU A 95 -16.29 -23.32 9.67
C GLU A 95 -14.88 -23.94 9.70
N ASN A 96 -13.80 -23.16 9.51
CA ASN A 96 -12.43 -23.66 9.60
C ASN A 96 -11.66 -23.27 10.89
N ILE A 97 -12.25 -22.49 11.80
CA ILE A 97 -11.57 -22.07 13.05
C ILE A 97 -11.79 -23.06 14.20
N LYS A 98 -12.81 -23.92 14.15
CA LYS A 98 -13.12 -24.87 15.23
C LYS A 98 -12.27 -26.16 15.27
N GLN A 99 -11.28 -26.32 14.40
CA GLN A 99 -10.39 -27.49 14.42
C GLN A 99 -8.98 -27.22 14.97
N LEU A 100 -8.62 -25.98 15.33
CA LEU A 100 -7.31 -25.68 15.92
C LEU A 100 -7.31 -25.47 17.45
N GLU A 101 -8.48 -25.34 18.09
CA GLU A 101 -8.56 -25.06 19.55
C GLU A 101 -8.52 -26.31 20.45
N ASN A 102 -8.39 -27.52 19.90
CA ASN A 102 -8.41 -28.77 20.68
C ASN A 102 -7.05 -29.40 20.97
N ILE A 103 -5.94 -28.72 20.66
CA ILE A 103 -4.62 -29.10 21.15
C ILE A 103 -4.07 -27.90 21.90
N THR A 104 -4.37 -27.83 23.19
CA THR A 104 -3.44 -27.50 24.29
C THR A 104 -4.29 -27.11 25.50
N ASN A 105 -4.81 -28.10 26.23
CA ASN A 105 -5.30 -27.91 27.58
C ASN A 105 -4.47 -28.82 28.50
N LYS A 106 -3.63 -28.22 29.34
CA LYS A 106 -3.46 -28.57 30.77
C LYS A 106 -2.28 -27.81 31.39
N GLY A 107 -2.58 -26.89 32.31
CA GLY A 107 -1.58 -26.34 33.25
C GLY A 107 -1.98 -25.02 33.93
N LEU A 108 -2.89 -25.08 34.91
CA LEU A 108 -3.15 -24.09 36.00
C LEU A 108 -1.80 -23.61 36.64
N ILE A 109 -1.52 -22.38 37.13
CA ILE A 109 -2.24 -21.22 37.73
C ILE A 109 -1.25 -20.01 37.72
N PRO A 110 -1.72 -18.75 37.91
CA PRO A 110 -0.99 -17.53 37.58
C PRO A 110 -0.20 -16.94 38.77
N LEU A 111 0.84 -16.15 38.49
CA LEU A 111 1.41 -15.12 39.37
C LEU A 111 2.32 -14.20 38.55
N VAL A 112 1.90 -12.94 38.38
CA VAL A 112 2.78 -11.80 38.07
C VAL A 112 3.70 -11.64 39.29
N PRO A 113 5.03 -11.64 39.12
CA PRO A 113 5.73 -10.40 38.78
C PRO A 113 6.90 -10.61 37.81
N SER A 114 7.08 -9.72 36.85
CA SER A 114 8.34 -9.67 36.11
C SER A 114 8.68 -8.22 35.76
N ASP A 115 9.47 -7.62 36.65
CA ASP A 115 10.58 -6.80 36.24
C ASP A 115 11.43 -7.59 35.21
N GLU A 116 11.79 -6.91 34.13
CA GLU A 116 12.97 -7.05 33.26
C GLU A 116 13.43 -8.47 32.83
N GLU A 117 13.73 -8.61 31.52
CA GLU A 117 14.29 -9.80 30.82
C GLU A 117 13.30 -10.86 30.29
N LEU A 118 12.62 -10.54 29.17
CA LEU A 118 11.94 -11.55 28.33
C LEU A 118 12.00 -11.21 26.82
N VAL A 119 13.08 -10.56 26.37
CA VAL A 119 13.22 -10.00 25.01
C VAL A 119 14.13 -10.80 24.02
N PRO A 120 15.12 -11.63 24.40
CA PRO A 120 16.07 -12.21 23.42
C PRO A 120 15.49 -13.20 22.39
N GLU A 121 14.46 -13.97 22.73
CA GLU A 121 13.99 -15.09 21.88
C GLU A 121 13.29 -14.63 20.59
N LEU A 122 12.62 -13.47 20.61
CA LEU A 122 11.93 -12.93 19.42
C LEU A 122 12.91 -12.28 18.43
N GLU A 123 14.02 -11.72 18.92
CA GLU A 123 15.04 -11.04 18.10
C GLU A 123 15.80 -12.04 17.21
N GLU A 124 16.19 -13.18 17.80
CA GLU A 124 16.83 -14.27 17.05
C GLU A 124 15.91 -14.88 16.00
N GLU A 125 14.58 -14.86 16.21
CA GLU A 125 13.62 -15.56 15.36
C GLU A 125 13.50 -14.93 13.95
N LEU A 126 13.46 -13.60 13.85
CA LEU A 126 13.32 -12.89 12.56
C LEU A 126 14.65 -12.75 11.83
N ILE A 127 15.75 -12.46 12.53
CA ILE A 127 17.08 -12.44 11.91
C ILE A 127 17.45 -13.83 11.39
N SER A 128 17.28 -14.89 12.20
CA SER A 128 17.62 -16.25 11.75
C SER A 128 16.73 -16.70 10.59
N PHE A 129 15.46 -16.28 10.57
CA PHE A 129 14.57 -16.53 9.45
C PHE A 129 14.99 -15.77 8.18
N ALA A 130 15.39 -14.51 8.29
CA ALA A 130 15.94 -13.75 7.16
C ALA A 130 17.20 -14.40 6.59
N ILE A 131 18.12 -14.83 7.47
CA ILE A 131 19.35 -15.52 7.08
C ILE A 131 19.02 -16.82 6.34
N SER A 132 18.09 -17.64 6.85
CA SER A 132 17.75 -18.91 6.20
C SER A 132 17.11 -18.71 4.81
N ILE A 133 16.30 -17.67 4.62
CA ILE A 133 15.78 -17.31 3.28
C ILE A 133 16.91 -16.92 2.33
N LEU A 134 17.88 -16.12 2.80
CA LEU A 134 19.02 -15.70 1.99
C LEU A 134 19.92 -16.88 1.63
N GLU A 135 20.15 -17.82 2.55
CA GLU A 135 20.86 -19.06 2.27
C GLU A 135 20.10 -19.94 1.27
N GLU A 136 18.77 -20.06 1.39
CA GLU A 136 17.93 -20.83 0.47
C GLU A 136 18.02 -20.32 -0.99
N ILE A 137 18.15 -19.01 -1.19
CA ILE A 137 18.32 -18.42 -2.52
C ILE A 137 19.77 -18.40 -3.02
N GLY A 138 20.74 -18.93 -2.26
CA GLY A 138 22.16 -18.98 -2.64
C GLY A 138 22.92 -17.67 -2.47
N PHE A 139 22.45 -16.79 -1.58
CA PHE A 139 23.01 -15.44 -1.41
C PHE A 139 24.47 -15.46 -0.94
N ASP A 140 24.87 -16.50 -0.20
CA ASP A 140 26.23 -16.73 0.29
C ASP A 140 27.21 -17.11 -0.82
N GLU A 141 26.74 -17.49 -2.02
CA GLU A 141 27.61 -17.74 -3.18
C GLU A 141 28.26 -16.45 -3.68
N ILE A 142 27.51 -15.34 -3.66
CA ILE A 142 27.90 -14.03 -4.20
C ILE A 142 28.35 -13.08 -3.09
N PHE A 143 27.70 -13.14 -1.93
CA PHE A 143 27.95 -12.23 -0.82
C PHE A 143 28.65 -12.93 0.34
N LYS A 144 29.50 -12.18 1.04
CA LYS A 144 30.10 -12.56 2.32
C LYS A 144 29.29 -11.93 3.45
N MET A 145 28.67 -12.76 4.27
CA MET A 145 28.03 -12.35 5.51
C MET A 145 29.07 -11.86 6.54
N LYS A 146 28.76 -10.77 7.23
CA LYS A 146 29.46 -10.29 8.42
C LYS A 146 28.44 -10.03 9.51
N ARG A 147 28.64 -10.66 10.67
CA ARG A 147 27.84 -10.44 11.87
C ARG A 147 28.60 -9.53 12.83
N ALA A 148 27.94 -8.50 13.31
CA ALA A 148 28.35 -7.65 14.43
C ALA A 148 27.40 -7.90 15.62
N LEU A 149 27.58 -7.15 16.72
CA LEU A 149 26.77 -7.30 17.94
C LEU A 149 25.28 -6.99 17.70
N ASP A 150 25.01 -6.04 16.81
CA ASP A 150 23.72 -5.39 16.59
C ASP A 150 23.16 -5.60 15.17
N PHE A 151 24.01 -6.01 14.21
CA PHE A 151 23.57 -6.21 12.83
C PHE A 151 24.22 -7.40 12.12
N VAL A 152 23.56 -7.83 11.05
CA VAL A 152 24.08 -8.76 10.04
C VAL A 152 24.11 -8.03 8.70
N GLY A 153 25.30 -7.92 8.10
CA GLY A 153 25.50 -7.25 6.83
C GLY A 153 26.09 -8.18 5.76
N TYR A 154 25.68 -7.98 4.51
CA TYR A 154 26.18 -8.75 3.36
C TYR A 154 26.96 -7.87 2.40
N LYS A 155 28.23 -8.21 2.17
CA LYS A 155 29.12 -7.53 1.19
C LYS A 155 29.40 -8.41 -0.02
N PRO A 156 29.52 -7.86 -1.23
CA PRO A 156 29.95 -8.65 -2.39
C PRO A 156 31.31 -9.30 -2.13
N LYS A 157 31.50 -10.53 -2.59
CA LYS A 157 32.85 -11.12 -2.68
C LYS A 157 33.62 -10.33 -3.74
N ILE A 158 34.86 -9.95 -3.39
CA ILE A 158 35.69 -8.88 -3.99
C ILE A 158 35.85 -8.90 -5.53
N ASN A 159 35.43 -9.97 -6.21
CA ASN A 159 35.65 -10.18 -7.64
C ASN A 159 34.40 -10.01 -8.52
N ILE A 160 33.23 -9.61 -7.99
CA ILE A 160 31.95 -9.64 -8.72
C ILE A 160 31.35 -8.25 -8.98
N ILE A 161 31.61 -7.26 -8.11
CA ILE A 161 30.99 -5.92 -8.17
C ILE A 161 32.03 -4.87 -7.78
N ALA A 162 32.04 -3.72 -8.48
CA ALA A 162 32.95 -2.60 -8.20
C ALA A 162 32.69 -1.97 -6.81
N ASP A 163 31.43 -1.97 -6.37
CA ASP A 163 31.02 -1.45 -5.07
C ASP A 163 31.32 -2.44 -3.93
N LYS A 164 32.29 -2.10 -3.08
CA LYS A 164 32.72 -2.91 -1.90
C LYS A 164 31.89 -2.62 -0.64
N ARG A 165 30.87 -1.78 -0.73
CA ARG A 165 29.94 -1.52 0.37
C ARG A 165 29.04 -2.73 0.62
N TYR A 166 28.39 -2.73 1.76
CA TYR A 166 27.34 -3.71 2.04
C TYR A 166 26.15 -3.40 1.13
N GLN A 167 25.50 -4.44 0.60
CA GLN A 167 24.33 -4.27 -0.26
C GLN A 167 23.02 -4.60 0.46
N LEU A 168 23.10 -5.32 1.59
CA LEU A 168 21.98 -5.66 2.46
C LEU A 168 22.41 -5.63 3.93
N PHE A 169 21.57 -5.05 4.78
CA PHE A 169 21.70 -5.04 6.24
C PHE A 169 20.43 -5.53 6.91
N LEU A 170 20.61 -6.26 7.99
CA LEU A 170 19.58 -6.74 8.89
C LEU A 170 19.97 -6.30 10.30
N GLU A 171 19.13 -5.51 10.95
CA GLU A 171 19.34 -5.00 12.30
C GLU A 171 18.03 -5.16 13.05
N TYR A 172 18.05 -5.74 14.24
CA TYR A 172 16.84 -5.89 15.04
C TYR A 172 16.80 -4.82 16.12
N SER A 173 15.66 -4.18 16.26
CA SER A 173 15.35 -3.27 17.36
C SER A 173 14.15 -3.80 18.10
N SER A 174 14.28 -4.05 19.41
CA SER A 174 13.18 -4.51 20.27
C SER A 174 11.92 -3.65 20.20
N ASN A 175 12.05 -2.37 19.89
CA ASN A 175 10.92 -1.42 19.83
C ASN A 175 10.29 -1.27 18.44
N LEU A 176 11.01 -1.63 17.37
CA LEU A 176 10.58 -1.39 15.99
C LEU A 176 10.39 -2.70 15.21
N GLY A 177 11.21 -3.70 15.51
CA GLY A 177 11.32 -5.00 14.88
C GLY A 177 12.53 -5.11 13.96
N LEU A 178 12.44 -5.90 12.88
CA LEU A 178 13.58 -6.11 11.98
C LEU A 178 13.70 -4.96 10.98
N SER A 179 14.71 -4.12 11.16
CA SER A 179 15.17 -3.16 10.18
C SER A 179 15.96 -3.87 9.08
N VAL A 180 15.49 -3.72 7.85
CA VAL A 180 16.20 -4.16 6.65
C VAL A 180 16.68 -2.90 5.92
N SER A 181 17.93 -2.87 5.48
CA SER A 181 18.44 -1.76 4.66
C SER A 181 19.08 -2.26 3.37
N ILE A 182 18.75 -1.60 2.25
CA ILE A 182 19.29 -1.91 0.92
C ILE A 182 19.76 -0.61 0.26
N ASN A 183 20.76 -0.72 -0.62
CA ASN A 183 21.26 0.39 -1.42
C ASN A 183 20.12 1.16 -2.13
N LYS A 184 20.15 2.50 -2.04
CA LYS A 184 19.14 3.38 -2.62
C LYS A 184 18.91 3.11 -4.11
N ASN A 185 19.98 2.95 -4.88
CA ASN A 185 19.93 2.76 -6.33
C ASN A 185 19.20 1.46 -6.75
N ILE A 186 19.18 0.46 -5.86
CA ILE A 186 18.50 -0.81 -6.11
C ILE A 186 17.00 -0.67 -5.84
N LEU A 187 16.64 0.05 -4.77
CA LEU A 187 15.25 0.19 -4.36
C LEU A 187 14.50 1.24 -5.17
N GLU A 188 15.14 2.35 -5.54
CA GLU A 188 14.52 3.53 -6.16
C GLU A 188 13.60 3.22 -7.36
N PRO A 189 13.95 2.32 -8.30
CA PRO A 189 13.06 1.95 -9.41
C PRO A 189 11.76 1.24 -8.98
N HIS A 190 11.67 0.81 -7.73
CA HIS A 190 10.54 0.06 -7.16
C HIS A 190 9.75 0.87 -6.14
N LEU A 191 10.09 2.13 -5.90
CA LEU A 191 9.43 2.95 -4.89
C LEU A 191 8.21 3.68 -5.46
N LEU A 192 7.18 3.77 -4.63
CA LEU A 192 6.05 4.67 -4.79
C LEU A 192 6.30 5.92 -3.95
N ASN A 193 6.42 7.07 -4.60
CA ASN A 193 6.58 8.36 -3.94
C ASN A 193 5.24 9.11 -3.97
N LEU A 194 4.65 9.31 -2.80
CA LEU A 194 3.52 10.22 -2.66
C LEU A 194 4.06 11.63 -2.43
N LYS A 195 3.81 12.51 -3.39
CA LYS A 195 4.28 13.90 -3.42
C LYS A 195 3.10 14.86 -3.37
N TYR A 196 3.35 16.11 -3.06
CA TYR A 196 2.37 17.18 -3.21
C TYR A 196 3.07 18.47 -3.64
N TRP A 197 2.33 19.29 -4.36
CA TRP A 197 2.74 20.62 -4.77
C TRP A 197 2.52 21.61 -3.64
N VAL A 198 3.51 22.47 -3.42
CA VAL A 198 3.46 23.59 -2.49
C VAL A 198 3.61 24.88 -3.27
N ASP A 199 2.64 25.76 -3.11
CA ASP A 199 2.69 27.12 -3.64
C ASP A 199 3.58 27.97 -2.73
N LEU A 200 4.67 28.49 -3.29
CA LEU A 200 5.62 29.36 -2.59
C LEU A 200 5.31 30.85 -2.82
N GLY A 201 4.25 31.18 -3.57
CA GLY A 201 3.92 32.53 -4.01
C GLY A 201 4.59 32.89 -5.35
N ASP A 202 4.16 33.99 -5.95
CA ASP A 202 4.69 34.53 -7.21
C ASP A 202 4.73 33.52 -8.38
N SER A 203 3.73 32.62 -8.44
CA SER A 203 3.67 31.51 -9.42
C SER A 203 4.82 30.51 -9.30
N ASN A 204 5.53 30.48 -8.18
CA ASN A 204 6.60 29.54 -7.90
C ASN A 204 6.04 28.34 -7.13
N TRP A 205 6.30 27.14 -7.66
CA TRP A 205 5.81 25.89 -7.10
C TRP A 205 6.98 25.00 -6.74
N ASN A 206 6.89 24.36 -5.58
CA ASN A 206 7.81 23.32 -5.18
C ASN A 206 7.09 21.98 -5.00
N THR A 207 7.85 20.89 -4.98
CA THR A 207 7.35 19.56 -4.66
C THR A 207 7.89 19.10 -3.33
N GLU A 208 7.03 18.57 -2.48
CA GLU A 208 7.40 17.95 -1.21
C GLU A 208 6.96 16.48 -1.19
N ILE A 209 7.70 15.65 -0.45
CA ILE A 209 7.41 14.21 -0.31
C ILE A 209 6.56 13.99 0.93
N ALA A 210 5.32 13.51 0.74
CA ALA A 210 4.46 13.07 1.83
C ALA A 210 4.94 11.72 2.39
N GLY A 211 5.32 10.77 1.51
CA GLY A 211 5.81 9.46 1.92
C GLY A 211 6.44 8.68 0.78
N ILE A 212 7.36 7.80 1.16
CA ILE A 212 8.07 6.89 0.27
C ILE A 212 7.68 5.48 0.70
N PHE A 213 7.17 4.70 -0.24
CA PHE A 213 6.62 3.38 0.03
C PHE A 213 7.22 2.37 -0.93
N LEU A 214 7.31 1.14 -0.48
CA LEU A 214 7.54 -0.01 -1.33
C LEU A 214 6.27 -0.88 -1.28
N VAL A 215 5.55 -0.98 -2.39
CA VAL A 215 4.48 -1.97 -2.51
C VAL A 215 5.13 -3.34 -2.62
N ILE A 216 4.71 -4.30 -1.78
CA ILE A 216 5.34 -5.61 -1.74
C ILE A 216 5.11 -6.33 -3.08
N PRO A 217 6.18 -6.78 -3.75
CA PRO A 217 6.05 -7.51 -5.01
C PRO A 217 5.12 -8.71 -4.89
N GLY A 218 4.16 -8.84 -5.81
CA GLY A 218 3.14 -9.89 -5.78
C GLY A 218 1.92 -9.58 -4.90
N LYS A 219 1.92 -8.46 -4.17
CA LYS A 219 0.79 -7.98 -3.36
C LYS A 219 0.20 -6.66 -3.88
N GLU A 220 0.45 -6.30 -5.13
CA GLU A 220 -0.03 -5.08 -5.75
C GLU A 220 -1.57 -5.00 -5.74
N ASN A 221 -2.24 -6.12 -6.02
CA ASN A 221 -3.71 -6.18 -5.98
C ASN A 221 -4.26 -6.03 -4.57
N LEU A 222 -3.59 -6.63 -3.58
CA LEU A 222 -3.97 -6.45 -2.18
C LEU A 222 -3.83 -4.97 -1.84
N PHE A 223 -2.66 -4.39 -2.10
CA PHE A 223 -2.38 -2.97 -1.86
C PHE A 223 -3.45 -2.07 -2.48
N LEU A 224 -3.76 -2.21 -3.78
CA LEU A 224 -4.72 -1.35 -4.45
C LEU A 224 -6.15 -1.53 -3.92
N HIS A 225 -6.58 -2.76 -3.62
CA HIS A 225 -7.94 -3.03 -3.13
C HIS A 225 -8.15 -2.66 -1.66
N SER A 226 -7.08 -2.67 -0.84
CA SER A 226 -7.15 -2.32 0.58
C SER A 226 -6.74 -0.87 0.87
N LEU A 227 -6.45 -0.06 -0.17
CA LEU A 227 -6.18 1.36 0.02
C LEU A 227 -7.31 1.98 0.85
N LYS A 228 -7.01 2.97 1.68
CA LYS A 228 -8.10 3.72 2.32
C LYS A 228 -8.87 4.53 1.28
N PRO A 229 -10.20 4.70 1.42
CA PRO A 229 -11.02 5.41 0.45
C PRO A 229 -10.50 6.81 0.06
N LYS A 230 -9.84 7.50 1.00
CA LYS A 230 -9.23 8.82 0.75
C LYS A 230 -8.07 8.82 -0.26
N TYR A 231 -7.49 7.66 -0.58
CA TYR A 231 -6.34 7.50 -1.50
C TYR A 231 -6.68 6.81 -2.83
N TRP A 232 -7.90 6.29 -2.99
CA TRP A 232 -8.31 5.50 -4.17
C TRP A 232 -8.16 6.23 -5.49
N ASN A 233 -8.44 7.53 -5.52
CA ASN A 233 -8.54 8.27 -6.79
C ASN A 233 -7.21 8.53 -7.46
N ILE A 234 -6.15 8.44 -6.67
CA ILE A 234 -4.82 8.77 -7.11
C ILE A 234 -4.11 7.47 -7.48
N LEU A 235 -4.22 6.44 -6.65
CA LEU A 235 -3.46 5.20 -6.81
C LEU A 235 -4.25 4.09 -7.52
N GLU A 236 -5.52 3.89 -7.18
CA GLU A 236 -6.34 2.79 -7.73
C GLU A 236 -6.84 3.07 -9.16
N ILE A 237 -7.12 4.35 -9.47
CA ILE A 237 -7.55 4.75 -10.82
C ILE A 237 -6.42 4.51 -11.82
N GLU A 238 -5.20 4.94 -11.48
CA GLU A 238 -4.02 4.78 -12.32
C GLU A 238 -3.38 3.40 -12.20
N GLY A 239 -3.76 2.62 -11.18
CA GLY A 239 -3.14 1.33 -10.88
C GLY A 239 -1.66 1.46 -10.53
N LYS A 240 -1.24 2.62 -10.01
CA LYS A 240 0.16 2.92 -9.74
C LYS A 240 0.59 2.32 -8.41
N THR A 241 1.63 1.51 -8.46
CA THR A 241 2.33 0.94 -7.29
C THR A 241 3.80 1.33 -7.22
N ILE A 242 4.28 2.08 -8.20
CA ILE A 242 5.65 2.60 -8.32
C ILE A 242 5.62 4.00 -8.97
N GLY A 243 6.71 4.74 -8.81
CA GLY A 243 6.92 6.07 -9.38
C GLY A 243 6.32 7.20 -8.55
N ASP A 244 6.29 8.38 -9.15
CA ASP A 244 5.80 9.59 -8.51
C ASP A 244 4.28 9.76 -8.70
N VAL A 245 3.63 10.10 -7.60
CA VAL A 245 2.19 10.26 -7.52
C VAL A 245 1.87 11.50 -6.69
N TYR A 246 1.13 12.44 -7.28
CA TYR A 246 0.83 13.72 -6.66
C TYR A 246 -0.54 13.70 -5.98
N LEU A 247 -0.58 14.13 -4.72
CA LEU A 247 -1.79 14.14 -3.89
C LEU A 247 -2.71 15.34 -4.18
N ASN A 248 -2.20 16.36 -4.85
CA ASN A 248 -2.92 17.55 -5.30
C ASN A 248 -2.54 17.92 -6.75
N ASP A 249 -3.42 18.66 -7.42
CA ASP A 249 -3.22 19.11 -8.80
C ASP A 249 -2.67 20.54 -8.82
N GLN A 250 -1.56 20.75 -9.54
CA GLN A 250 -0.93 22.06 -9.74
C GLN A 250 -1.75 22.93 -10.71
N GLU A 251 -2.33 22.33 -11.75
CA GLU A 251 -3.01 23.05 -12.83
C GLU A 251 -4.47 23.38 -12.47
N ASN A 252 -5.09 22.57 -11.61
CA ASN A 252 -6.47 22.76 -11.17
C ASN A 252 -6.59 22.78 -9.63
N PRO A 253 -5.99 23.77 -8.94
CA PRO A 253 -6.12 23.89 -7.49
C PRO A 253 -7.58 24.10 -7.05
N GLU A 254 -8.45 24.61 -7.94
CA GLU A 254 -9.87 24.84 -7.70
C GLU A 254 -10.70 23.54 -7.55
N TYR A 255 -10.21 22.40 -8.06
CA TYR A 255 -10.86 21.09 -7.84
C TYR A 255 -10.73 20.60 -6.39
N TYR A 256 -9.83 21.20 -5.61
CA TYR A 256 -9.56 20.89 -4.21
C TYR A 256 -9.78 22.13 -3.35
N ASP A 257 -10.97 22.22 -2.76
CA ASP A 257 -11.49 23.27 -1.86
C ASP A 257 -10.48 24.33 -1.34
N ASN A 258 -10.41 25.44 -2.10
CA ASN A 258 -9.98 26.81 -1.83
C ASN A 258 -8.73 27.07 -0.96
N THR A 259 -7.71 27.61 -1.64
CA THR A 259 -6.34 27.98 -1.26
C THR A 259 -5.37 26.79 -1.19
N THR A 260 -4.34 26.86 -2.04
CA THR A 260 -3.21 25.91 -2.13
C THR A 260 -2.58 25.60 -0.77
N GLN A 261 -2.56 26.59 0.12
CA GLN A 261 -2.06 26.47 1.48
C GLN A 261 -2.98 25.64 2.38
N GLU A 262 -4.29 25.85 2.32
CA GLU A 262 -5.27 25.08 3.09
C GLU A 262 -5.42 23.65 2.54
N THR A 263 -5.30 23.46 1.23
CA THR A 263 -5.26 22.13 0.58
C THR A 263 -3.99 21.37 0.97
N THR A 264 -2.82 22.03 0.97
CA THR A 264 -1.56 21.43 1.46
C THR A 264 -1.69 21.03 2.93
N LYS A 265 -2.27 21.91 3.75
CA LYS A 265 -2.52 21.65 5.17
C LYS A 265 -3.50 20.48 5.39
N LYS A 266 -4.62 20.43 4.68
CA LYS A 266 -5.60 19.32 4.71
C LYS A 266 -4.96 17.99 4.26
N CYS A 267 -4.10 18.03 3.23
CA CYS A 267 -3.35 16.85 2.78
C CYS A 267 -2.41 16.34 3.88
N LEU A 268 -1.67 17.24 4.55
CA LEU A 268 -0.69 16.87 5.58
C LEU A 268 -1.34 16.46 6.90
N GLU A 269 -2.37 17.17 7.36
CA GLU A 269 -3.05 16.88 8.63
C GLU A 269 -3.82 15.55 8.60
N GLY A 270 -4.21 15.07 7.41
CA GLY A 270 -4.91 13.81 7.22
C GLY A 270 -4.03 12.64 6.76
N PHE A 271 -2.75 12.87 6.44
CA PHE A 271 -1.87 11.84 5.88
C PHE A 271 -1.14 11.06 6.97
N ASN A 272 -1.45 9.77 7.05
CA ASN A 272 -0.74 8.84 7.92
C ASN A 272 -0.12 7.74 7.06
N LYS A 273 1.21 7.67 7.03
CA LYS A 273 1.98 6.66 6.29
C LYS A 273 1.59 5.23 6.66
N SER A 274 1.18 5.01 7.89
CA SER A 274 0.81 3.68 8.42
C SER A 274 -0.66 3.30 8.13
N ASP A 275 -1.44 4.19 7.51
CA ASP A 275 -2.86 3.98 7.20
C ASP A 275 -3.14 4.15 5.70
N LEU A 276 -2.16 3.83 4.84
CA LEU A 276 -2.32 3.96 3.39
C LEU A 276 -3.15 2.80 2.83
N SER A 277 -2.79 1.58 3.21
CA SER A 277 -3.41 0.32 2.76
C SER A 277 -3.26 -0.78 3.83
N ASP A 278 -3.49 -2.04 3.47
CA ASP A 278 -3.19 -3.19 4.30
C ASP A 278 -1.69 -3.25 4.62
N SER A 279 -1.32 -3.41 5.89
CA SER A 279 0.07 -3.37 6.36
C SER A 279 0.93 -4.53 5.87
N GLU A 280 0.32 -5.60 5.33
CA GLU A 280 1.07 -6.69 4.70
C GLU A 280 1.33 -6.46 3.22
N SER A 281 0.78 -5.39 2.64
CA SER A 281 0.84 -5.10 1.19
C SER A 281 1.89 -4.05 0.81
N TYR A 282 2.44 -3.31 1.77
CA TYR A 282 3.46 -2.29 1.53
C TYR A 282 4.37 -2.07 2.75
N LEU A 283 5.50 -1.41 2.52
CA LEU A 283 6.46 -1.00 3.55
C LEU A 283 6.71 0.50 3.48
N ASN A 284 6.87 1.11 4.66
CA ASN A 284 7.33 2.48 4.78
C ASN A 284 8.86 2.52 4.61
N ILE A 285 9.32 3.38 3.71
CA ILE A 285 10.75 3.59 3.48
C ILE A 285 11.20 4.86 4.20
N ASN A 286 12.29 4.73 4.95
CA ASN A 286 12.93 5.83 5.65
C ASN A 286 14.39 5.95 5.21
N GLU A 287 14.90 7.18 5.18
CA GLU A 287 16.34 7.38 5.04
C GLU A 287 17.05 6.73 6.22
N ASN A 288 18.07 5.92 5.92
CA ASN A 288 18.96 5.47 6.97
C ASN A 288 19.82 6.68 7.39
N LYS A 289 19.55 7.19 8.59
CA LYS A 289 20.26 8.36 9.14
C LYS A 289 21.60 8.01 9.75
N GLU A 290 21.95 6.73 9.84
CA GLU A 290 23.27 6.33 10.31
C GLU A 290 24.33 6.74 9.30
N PHE A 291 25.34 7.46 9.78
CA PHE A 291 26.38 8.06 8.96
C PHE A 291 27.05 7.05 8.01
N ASN A 292 27.24 5.81 8.48
CA ASN A 292 27.90 4.76 7.69
C ASN A 292 26.99 4.12 6.64
N PHE A 293 25.69 4.41 6.62
CA PHE A 293 24.67 3.74 5.81
C PHE A 293 23.70 4.70 5.10
N ASN A 294 24.03 5.99 5.01
CA ASN A 294 23.23 7.02 4.32
C ASN A 294 22.92 6.73 2.83
N TYR A 295 23.69 5.83 2.21
CA TYR A 295 23.47 5.33 0.85
C TYR A 295 22.40 4.22 0.77
N THR A 296 21.73 3.92 1.88
CA THR A 296 20.68 2.91 1.95
C THR A 296 19.33 3.50 2.30
N TRP A 297 18.29 2.84 1.79
CA TRP A 297 16.92 2.97 2.27
C TRP A 297 16.69 1.91 3.35
N GLN A 298 16.05 2.29 4.45
CA GLN A 298 15.71 1.41 5.57
C GLN A 298 14.19 1.22 5.64
N MET A 299 13.77 0.00 5.93
CA MET A 299 12.40 -0.38 6.19
C MET A 299 12.32 -1.29 7.40
N VAL A 300 11.22 -1.21 8.14
CA VAL A 300 10.97 -2.06 9.32
C VAL A 300 9.95 -3.11 8.96
N ILE A 301 10.28 -4.38 9.17
CA ILE A 301 9.47 -5.54 8.78
C ILE A 301 9.22 -6.44 9.98
N ASN A 302 7.94 -6.55 10.37
CA ASN A 302 7.53 -7.35 11.53
C ASN A 302 6.79 -8.64 11.13
N SER A 303 6.38 -8.76 9.87
CA SER A 303 5.69 -9.94 9.35
C SER A 303 6.67 -10.87 8.64
N ARG A 304 6.67 -12.15 9.04
CA ARG A 304 7.45 -13.20 8.36
C ARG A 304 7.06 -13.36 6.90
N ALA A 305 5.78 -13.26 6.58
CA ALA A 305 5.31 -13.38 5.20
C ALA A 305 5.88 -12.24 4.35
N VAL A 306 5.76 -11.00 4.83
CA VAL A 306 6.31 -9.82 4.16
C VAL A 306 7.83 -9.91 4.00
N LEU A 307 8.53 -10.31 5.06
CA LEU A 307 9.99 -10.49 5.05
C LEU A 307 10.43 -11.52 4.02
N LYS A 308 9.71 -12.64 3.92
CA LYS A 308 9.97 -13.68 2.92
C LYS A 308 9.78 -13.16 1.50
N ASP A 309 8.63 -12.54 1.21
CA ASP A 309 8.33 -12.01 -0.12
C ASP A 309 9.38 -10.96 -0.54
N PHE A 310 9.72 -10.06 0.39
CA PHE A 310 10.74 -9.04 0.21
C PHE A 310 12.12 -9.65 -0.10
N LEU A 311 12.62 -10.55 0.74
CA LEU A 311 13.98 -11.12 0.58
C LEU A 311 14.09 -12.02 -0.64
N ILE A 312 13.04 -12.77 -0.99
CA ILE A 312 13.04 -13.59 -2.21
C ILE A 312 13.14 -12.69 -3.45
N TYR A 313 12.39 -11.59 -3.48
CA TYR A 313 12.39 -10.69 -4.63
C TYR A 313 13.69 -9.88 -4.72
N PHE A 314 14.01 -9.10 -3.69
CA PHE A 314 15.18 -8.22 -3.71
C PHE A 314 16.50 -8.97 -3.56
N GLY A 315 16.52 -10.11 -2.88
CA GLY A 315 17.70 -10.98 -2.84
C GLY A 315 18.10 -11.46 -4.24
N LYS A 316 17.12 -11.83 -5.08
CA LYS A 316 17.38 -12.17 -6.49
C LYS A 316 17.89 -10.99 -7.30
N ILE A 317 17.32 -9.80 -7.12
CA ILE A 317 17.82 -8.57 -7.78
C ILE A 317 19.28 -8.34 -7.39
N LEU A 318 19.58 -8.36 -6.09
CA LEU A 318 20.93 -8.18 -5.54
C LEU A 318 21.93 -9.19 -6.11
N MET A 319 21.53 -10.45 -6.27
CA MET A 319 22.38 -11.50 -6.85
C MET A 319 22.64 -11.29 -8.36
N ASN A 320 21.75 -10.62 -9.07
CA ASN A 320 21.86 -10.39 -10.51
C ASN A 320 22.68 -9.14 -10.88
N ILE A 321 23.02 -8.28 -9.91
CA ILE A 321 23.90 -7.12 -10.15
C ILE A 321 25.33 -7.64 -10.34
N GLN A 322 25.70 -8.04 -11.56
CA GLN A 322 27.07 -8.38 -11.95
C GLN A 322 27.71 -7.24 -12.75
N SER A 323 28.92 -6.84 -12.34
CA SER A 323 29.99 -6.01 -12.93
C SER A 323 29.81 -5.19 -14.23
N GLY A 324 28.63 -4.66 -14.57
CA GLY A 324 28.43 -3.85 -15.78
C GLY A 324 27.50 -2.65 -15.69
N ASP A 325 26.58 -2.63 -14.72
CA ASP A 325 25.46 -1.65 -14.71
C ASP A 325 25.59 -0.51 -13.69
N THR A 326 26.71 -0.38 -12.98
CA THR A 326 27.00 0.87 -12.26
C THR A 326 27.67 1.82 -13.24
N SER A 327 26.88 2.47 -14.10
CA SER A 327 27.36 3.65 -14.81
C SER A 327 27.80 4.67 -13.77
N ASP A 328 29.08 5.02 -13.82
CA ASP A 328 29.70 6.15 -13.13
C ASP A 328 28.88 7.42 -13.39
N ILE A 329 27.97 7.74 -12.48
CA ILE A 329 27.42 9.09 -12.31
C ILE A 329 27.24 9.27 -10.81
N ASP A 330 28.29 9.73 -10.15
CA ASP A 330 28.23 10.95 -9.36
C ASP A 330 29.66 11.36 -9.00
N ASP A 331 30.14 12.34 -9.75
CA ASP A 331 31.18 13.26 -9.36
C ASP A 331 30.88 13.79 -7.95
N ILE A 332 31.67 13.40 -6.95
CA ILE A 332 31.74 14.11 -5.68
C ILE A 332 32.99 14.99 -5.74
N PRO A 333 32.86 16.33 -5.63
CA PRO A 333 33.99 17.23 -5.63
C PRO A 333 34.80 17.09 -4.34
N PHE A 334 36.10 17.35 -4.48
CA PHE A 334 37.16 17.34 -3.45
C PHE A 334 36.83 18.07 -2.16
#